data_AF-A0A2N9JH76-F1
#
_entry.id   AF-A0A2N9JH76-F1
#
_cell.length_a   1.000
_cell.length_b   1.000
_cell.length_c   1.000
_cell.angle_alpha   90.00
_cell.angle_beta   90.00
_cell.angle_gamma   90.00
#
_symmetry.space_group_name_H-M   'P 1'
#
loop_
_entity.id
_entity.type
_entity.pdbx_description
1 polymer ?
#
loop_
_entity_poly.entity_id
_entity_poly.type
_entity_poly.pdbx_seq_one_letter_code
_entity_poly.pdbx_strand_id
1 'polypeptide(L)' 'MNHTGRSSLEVGIRVEAEDIVSGVRRHTTSCYFAMVAREAEGRSVTVPQLDPVTELQQRRWAKAERRRALRLADRDADD' A
#
# COMPACT_ATOMS: atom_id res chain seq x y z
N MET A 1 -3.14 -2.91 5.04
CA MET A 1 -2.25 -3.36 3.96
C MET A 1 -3.09 -3.59 2.71
N ASN A 2 -2.60 -3.20 1.53
CA ASN A 2 -3.37 -3.30 0.27
C ASN A 2 -2.84 -4.38 -0.68
N HIS A 3 -1.55 -4.72 -0.61
CA HIS A 3 -0.92 -5.72 -1.47
C HIS A 3 0.40 -6.23 -0.85
N THR A 4 0.78 -7.47 -1.18
CA THR A 4 2.08 -8.08 -0.86
C THR A 4 2.64 -8.79 -2.09
N GLY A 5 3.88 -8.51 -2.45
CA GLY A 5 4.65 -9.31 -3.41
C GLY A 5 5.58 -10.28 -2.66
N ARG A 6 6.67 -10.70 -3.30
CA ARG A 6 7.67 -11.59 -2.65
C ARG A 6 8.29 -10.94 -1.42
N SER A 7 8.89 -9.78 -1.58
CA SER A 7 9.55 -9.01 -0.50
C SER A 7 9.02 -7.58 -0.39
N SER A 8 8.06 -7.20 -1.24
CA SER A 8 7.48 -5.86 -1.28
C SER A 8 6.08 -5.84 -0.70
N LEU A 9 5.64 -4.72 -0.17
CA LEU A 9 4.27 -4.51 0.26
C LEU A 9 3.77 -3.11 -0.12
N GLU A 10 2.46 -2.98 -0.30
CA GLU A 10 1.81 -1.68 -0.42
C GLU A 10 0.93 -1.38 0.81
N VAL A 11 1.15 -0.21 1.40
CA VAL A 11 0.37 0.29 2.53
C VAL A 11 -0.46 1.49 2.08
N GLY A 12 -1.79 1.35 2.12
CA GLY A 12 -2.71 2.48 1.95
C GLY A 12 -2.92 3.20 3.28
N ILE A 13 -2.77 4.51 3.26
CA ILE A 13 -2.99 5.39 4.41
C ILE A 13 -4.15 6.31 4.08
N ARG A 14 -5.11 6.41 5.00
CA ARG A 14 -6.22 7.36 4.95
C ARG A 14 -6.08 8.29 6.14
N VAL A 15 -5.94 9.57 5.88
CA VAL A 15 -5.87 10.60 6.91
C VAL A 15 -7.24 11.28 6.99
N GLU A 16 -7.70 11.47 8.22
CA GLU A 16 -8.94 12.18 8.53
C GLU A 16 -8.63 13.26 9.57
N ALA A 17 -9.29 14.41 9.45
CA ALA A 17 -9.30 15.43 10.48
C ALA A 17 -10.61 15.30 11.26
N GLU A 18 -10.53 15.39 12.58
CA GLU A 18 -11.67 15.28 13.50
C GLU A 18 -11.79 16.55 14.33
N ASP A 19 -12.99 17.11 14.37
CA ASP A 19 -13.36 18.13 15.35
C ASP A 19 -13.68 17.43 16.68
N ILE A 20 -12.92 17.73 17.73
CA ILE A 20 -12.99 17.01 19.00
C ILE A 20 -14.27 17.31 19.82
N VAL A 21 -14.97 18.41 19.54
CA VAL A 21 -16.17 18.81 20.29
C VAL A 21 -17.41 18.23 19.64
N SER A 22 -17.53 18.37 18.32
CA SER A 22 -18.67 17.90 17.54
C SER A 22 -18.56 16.43 17.09
N GLY A 23 -17.35 15.86 17.12
CA GLY A 23 -17.06 14.51 16.61
C GLY A 23 -17.09 14.39 15.08
N VAL A 24 -17.22 15.50 14.36
CA VAL A 24 -17.28 15.49 12.89
C VAL A 24 -15.92 15.13 12.30
N ARG A 25 -15.88 14.07 11.50
CA ARG A 25 -14.68 13.62 10.76
C ARG A 25 -14.76 13.99 9.30
N ARG A 26 -13.66 14.52 8.75
CA ARG A 26 -13.50 14.80 7.32
C ARG A 26 -12.27 14.11 6.76
N HIS A 27 -12.40 13.59 5.54
CA HIS A 27 -11.24 13.08 4.81
C HIS A 27 -10.30 14.22 4.42
N THR A 28 -9.00 14.03 4.61
CA THR A 28 -7.98 15.01 4.18
C THR A 28 -7.22 14.50 2.97
N THR A 29 -6.58 13.34 3.10
CA THR A 29 -5.75 12.77 2.04
C THR A 29 -5.69 11.25 2.17
N SER A 30 -5.55 10.60 1.02
CA SER A 30 -5.21 9.19 0.94
C SER A 30 -3.92 9.05 0.16
N CYS A 31 -2.99 8.25 0.66
CA CYS A 31 -1.73 7.96 -0.02
C CYS A 31 -1.37 6.48 0.07
N TYR A 32 -0.41 6.07 -0.78
CA TYR A 32 0.00 4.67 -0.92
C TYR A 32 1.52 4.57 -0.93
N PHE A 33 2.08 3.83 0.02
CA PHE A 33 3.51 3.60 0.12
C PHE A 33 3.87 2.23 -0.43
N ALA A 34 4.89 2.17 -1.28
CA ALA A 34 5.58 0.91 -1.58
C ALA A 34 6.76 0.76 -0.63
N MET A 35 6.89 -0.42 -0.03
CA MET A 35 7.98 -0.75 0.89
C MET A 35 8.59 -2.09 0.49
N VAL A 36 9.84 -2.32 0.90
CA VAL A 36 10.57 -3.58 0.72
C VAL A 36 11.07 -4.05 2.07
N ALA A 37 10.75 -5.28 2.44
CA ALA A 37 11.24 -5.90 3.65
C ALA A 37 12.72 -6.27 3.48
N ARG A 38 13.53 -5.90 4.48
CA ARG A 38 14.98 -6.08 4.53
C ARG A 38 15.37 -6.71 5.86
N GLU A 39 16.35 -7.61 5.85
CA GLU A 39 17.04 -8.05 7.08
C GLU A 39 18.15 -7.04 7.46
N ALA A 40 18.79 -7.23 8.62
CA ALA A 40 19.81 -6.31 9.13
C ALA A 40 21.00 -6.16 8.16
N GLU A 41 21.34 -7.23 7.44
CA GLU A 41 22.42 -7.30 6.45
C GLU A 41 22.02 -6.69 5.09
N GLY A 42 20.81 -6.13 4.97
CA GLY A 42 20.35 -5.41 3.77
C GLY A 42 19.78 -6.29 2.65
N ARG A 43 19.79 -7.63 2.79
CA ARG A 43 19.13 -8.52 1.83
C ARG A 43 17.61 -8.43 1.95
N SER A 44 16.90 -8.63 0.85
CA SER A 44 15.43 -8.62 0.87
C SER A 44 14.89 -9.92 1.45
N VAL A 45 13.94 -9.83 2.39
CA VAL A 45 13.30 -11.00 3.00
C VAL A 45 11.89 -11.19 2.46
N THR A 46 11.46 -12.45 2.36
CA THR A 46 10.09 -12.78 1.95
C THR A 46 9.09 -12.32 2.99
N VAL A 47 7.99 -11.71 2.54
CA VAL A 47 6.87 -11.32 3.40
C VAL A 47 5.72 -12.32 3.28
N PRO A 48 4.91 -12.51 4.34
CA PRO A 48 3.68 -13.30 4.25
C PRO A 48 2.77 -12.77 3.14
N GLN A 49 2.19 -13.67 2.36
CA GLN A 49 1.21 -13.29 1.34
C GLN A 49 -0.08 -12.85 2.02
N LEU A 50 -0.60 -11.69 1.63
CA LEU A 50 -1.89 -11.19 2.04
C LEU A 50 -2.97 -11.89 1.21
N ASP A 51 -3.86 -12.59 1.90
CA ASP A 51 -5.08 -13.19 1.33
C ASP A 51 -6.27 -12.22 1.48
N PRO A 52 -6.79 -11.60 0.40
CA PRO A 52 -7.89 -10.65 0.47
C PRO A 52 -9.26 -11.36 0.58
N VAL A 53 -9.78 -11.47 1.80
CA VAL A 53 -11.04 -12.20 2.06
C VAL A 53 -12.29 -11.38 1.74
N THR A 54 -12.31 -10.10 2.11
CA THR A 54 -13.48 -9.23 1.93
C THR A 54 -13.48 -8.52 0.57
N GLU A 55 -14.65 -8.15 0.05
CA GLU A 55 -14.74 -7.38 -1.20
C GLU A 55 -13.91 -6.10 -1.18
N LEU A 56 -13.87 -5.40 -0.05
CA LEU A 56 -13.07 -4.19 0.09
C LEU A 56 -11.57 -4.50 -0.03
N GLN A 57 -11.11 -5.60 0.57
CA GLN A 57 -9.71 -6.04 0.46
C GLN A 57 -9.39 -6.43 -0.98
N GLN A 58 -10.25 -7.19 -1.65
CA GLN A 58 -10.08 -7.58 -3.06
C GLN A 58 -10.04 -6.35 -3.99
N ARG A 59 -10.91 -5.37 -3.77
CA ARG A 59 -10.89 -4.09 -4.50
C ARG A 59 -9.60 -3.31 -4.26
N ARG A 60 -9.11 -3.28 -3.01
CA ARG A 60 -7.83 -2.62 -2.66
C ARG A 60 -6.64 -3.33 -3.31
N TRP A 61 -6.65 -4.66 -3.32
CA TRP A 61 -5.66 -5.50 -3.99
C TRP A 61 -5.58 -5.21 -5.48
N ALA A 62 -6.70 -5.30 -6.20
CA ALA A 62 -6.74 -5.03 -7.64
C ALA A 62 -6.28 -3.59 -7.99
N LYS A 63 -6.61 -2.61 -7.15
CA LYS A 63 -6.12 -1.23 -7.31
C LYS A 63 -4.61 -1.10 -7.05
N ALA A 64 -4.09 -1.82 -6.06
CA ALA A 64 -2.66 -1.82 -5.72
C ALA A 64 -1.82 -2.46 -6.83
N GLU A 65 -2.32 -3.53 -7.45
CA GLU A 65 -1.65 -4.17 -8.60
C GLU A 65 -1.51 -3.20 -9.78
N ARG A 66 -2.56 -2.43 -10.09
CA ARG A 66 -2.47 -1.38 -11.11
C ARG A 66 -1.43 -0.31 -10.78
N ARG A 67 -1.41 0.18 -9.54
CA ARG A 67 -0.38 1.15 -9.09
C ARG A 67 1.03 0.57 -9.13
N ARG A 68 1.20 -0.72 -8.83
CA ARG A 68 2.48 -1.41 -8.93
C ARG A 68 2.95 -1.48 -10.38
N ALA A 69 2.08 -1.85 -11.31
CA ALA A 69 2.41 -1.90 -12.73
C ALA A 69 2.88 -0.54 -13.26
N LEU A 70 2.15 0.54 -12.94
CA LEU A 70 2.55 1.90 -13.32
C LEU A 70 3.93 2.28 -12.78
N ARG A 71 4.21 2.03 -11.49
CA ARG A 71 5.53 2.30 -10.89
C ARG A 71 6.67 1.51 -11.52
N LEU A 72 6.41 0.31 -12.05
CA LEU A 72 7.44 -0.47 -12.74
C LEU A 72 7.68 0.09 -14.14
N ALA A 73 6.62 0.40 -14.88
CA ALA A 73 6.73 1.02 -16.19
C ALA A 73 7.48 2.36 -16.16
N ASP A 74 7.22 3.21 -15.15
CA ASP A 74 7.94 4.47 -14.98
C ASP A 74 9.43 4.25 -14.70
N ARG A 75 9.79 3.26 -13.87
CA ARG A 75 11.20 2.93 -13.59
C ARG A 75 11.93 2.43 -14.83
N ASP A 76 11.28 1.60 -15.62
CA ASP A 76 11.86 1.05 -16.86
C ASP A 76 12.01 2.13 -17.95
N ALA A 77 11.33 3.28 -17.83
CA ALA A 77 11.40 4.40 -18.77
C ALA A 77 12.46 5.46 -18.40
N ASP A 78 12.87 5.50 -17.13
CA ASP A 78 13.91 6.41 -16.62
C ASP A 78 15.34 5.82 -16.72
N ASP A 79 15.46 4.51 -16.99
CA ASP A 79 16.73 3.77 -17.23
C ASP A 79 17.13 3.78 -18.72
#